data_AF-A0A524F7G8-F1
#
_entry.id   AF-A0A524F7G8-F1
#
_cell.length_a   1.000
_cell.length_b   1.000
_cell.length_c   1.000
_cell.angle_alpha   90.00
_cell.angle_beta   90.00
_cell.angle_gamma   90.00
#
_symmetry.space_group_name_H-M   'P 1'
#
loop_
_entity.id
_entity.type
_entity.pdbx_description
1 polymer ?
#
loop_
_entity_poly.entity_id
_entity_poly.type
_entity_poly.pdbx_seq_one_letter_code
_entity_poly.pdbx_strand_id
1 'polypeptide(L)'
;MRLILDANVLFAALIKDGITSKLFHSKSLKLFTPEFIFLEFSKYEDIILDKTKRSKEDFRDFLEFLKDKIRIVPVDLFKDFLKEATEISPDPKDIAYIACSLAIKAKLWTNDKALKGNLQKVQVITTTELFELFKT
;
A
#
# COMPACT_ATOMS: atom_id res chain seq x y z
N MET A 1 -3.98 6.59 -12.36
CA MET A 1 -4.91 6.13 -11.29
C MET A 1 -4.30 6.44 -9.92
N ARG A 2 -5.10 6.87 -8.92
CA ARG A 2 -4.62 7.07 -7.53
C ARG A 2 -4.92 5.83 -6.68
N LEU A 3 -3.91 5.32 -6.00
CA LEU A 3 -4.01 4.10 -5.19
C LEU A 3 -3.46 4.36 -3.78
N ILE A 4 -4.19 3.91 -2.75
CA ILE A 4 -3.65 3.72 -1.41
C ILE A 4 -3.01 2.34 -1.34
N LEU A 5 -1.74 2.29 -0.99
CA LEU A 5 -0.99 1.05 -0.81
C LEU A 5 -1.20 0.50 0.59
N ASP A 6 -1.69 -0.73 0.66
CA ASP A 6 -1.61 -1.60 1.83
C ASP A 6 -0.14 -2.06 2.07
N ALA A 7 0.24 -2.22 3.32
CA ALA A 7 1.54 -2.77 3.74
C ALA A 7 1.85 -4.11 3.06
N ASN A 8 0.87 -5.01 2.96
CA ASN A 8 1.08 -6.32 2.35
C ASN A 8 1.46 -6.22 0.88
N VAL A 9 0.91 -5.24 0.15
CA VAL A 9 1.27 -4.98 -1.25
C VAL A 9 2.68 -4.42 -1.35
N LEU A 10 3.04 -3.51 -0.44
CA LEU A 10 4.39 -2.95 -0.38
C LEU A 10 5.44 -4.04 -0.07
N PHE A 11 5.17 -4.90 0.92
CA PHE A 11 6.02 -6.05 1.24
C PHE A 11 6.10 -7.04 0.08
N ALA A 12 5.00 -7.30 -0.63
CA ALA A 12 5.03 -8.17 -1.79
C ALA A 12 5.89 -7.60 -2.94
N ALA A 13 5.84 -6.28 -3.17
CA ALA A 13 6.69 -5.61 -4.16
C ALA A 13 8.19 -5.72 -3.80
N LEU A 14 8.48 -5.70 -2.50
CA LEU A 14 9.82 -5.83 -1.96
C LEU A 14 10.32 -7.27 -2.02
N ILE A 15 9.51 -8.25 -1.63
CA ILE A 15 10.01 -9.62 -1.42
C ILE A 15 10.38 -10.33 -2.72
N LYS A 16 9.60 -10.10 -3.78
CA LYS A 16 9.74 -10.84 -5.03
C LYS A 16 9.66 -9.89 -6.21
N ASP A 17 10.63 -10.00 -7.12
CA ASP A 17 10.50 -9.37 -8.41
C ASP A 17 9.43 -10.11 -9.23
N GLY A 18 8.36 -9.39 -9.54
CA GLY A 18 7.10 -9.99 -9.98
C GLY A 18 6.09 -8.94 -10.41
N ILE A 19 4.83 -9.35 -10.55
CA ILE A 19 3.75 -8.48 -11.05
C ILE A 19 3.62 -7.19 -10.22
N THR A 20 3.67 -7.30 -8.88
CA THR A 20 3.59 -6.14 -7.98
C THR A 20 4.76 -5.18 -8.23
N SER A 21 5.99 -5.68 -8.31
CA SER A 21 7.18 -4.88 -8.64
C SER A 21 7.02 -4.14 -9.98
N LYS A 22 6.57 -4.83 -11.04
CA LYS A 22 6.33 -4.20 -12.35
C LYS A 22 5.28 -3.08 -12.29
N LEU A 23 4.20 -3.28 -11.54
CA LEU A 23 3.16 -2.27 -11.37
C LEU A 23 3.68 -1.04 -10.63
N PHE A 24 4.55 -1.20 -9.65
CA PHE A 24 5.22 -0.08 -8.96
C PHE A 24 6.01 0.83 -9.92
N HIS A 25 6.61 0.26 -10.97
CA HIS A 25 7.36 1.01 -11.97
C HIS A 25 6.45 1.78 -12.97
N SER A 26 5.15 1.52 -12.96
CA SER A 26 4.21 2.19 -13.86
C SER A 26 4.16 3.70 -13.59
N LYS A 27 4.33 4.49 -14.65
CA LYS A 27 4.16 5.96 -14.60
C LYS A 27 2.69 6.37 -14.51
N SER A 28 1.78 5.48 -14.88
CA SER A 28 0.33 5.73 -14.89
C SER A 28 -0.30 5.62 -13.49
N LEU A 29 0.45 5.11 -12.50
CA LEU A 29 0.02 4.96 -11.13
C LEU A 29 0.58 6.07 -10.24
N LYS A 30 -0.31 6.70 -9.47
CA LYS A 30 0.04 7.63 -8.39
C LYS A 30 -0.21 6.88 -7.08
N LEU A 31 0.87 6.52 -6.41
CA LEU A 31 0.86 5.69 -5.22
C LEU A 31 0.89 6.57 -3.98
N PHE A 32 0.04 6.25 -3.01
CA PHE A 32 -0.09 6.95 -1.75
C PHE A 32 -0.10 5.94 -0.62
N THR A 33 0.35 6.35 0.55
CA THR A 33 0.27 5.51 1.74
C THR A 33 0.26 6.39 2.99
N PRO A 34 -0.42 5.99 4.08
CA PRO A 34 -0.31 6.69 5.34
C PRO A 34 1.12 6.62 5.92
N GLU A 35 1.50 7.63 6.69
CA GLU A 35 2.88 7.80 7.19
C GLU A 35 3.42 6.67 8.07
N PHE A 36 2.54 5.93 8.75
CA PHE A 36 2.95 4.87 9.67
C PHE A 36 3.62 3.67 8.97
N ILE A 37 3.43 3.48 7.67
CA ILE A 37 3.91 2.30 6.97
C ILE A 37 5.44 2.20 6.96
N PHE A 38 6.13 3.34 6.88
CA PHE A 38 7.59 3.39 6.88
C PHE A 38 8.17 3.10 8.28
N LEU A 39 7.41 3.40 9.34
CA LEU A 39 7.75 3.00 10.70
C LEU A 39 7.61 1.49 10.87
N GLU A 40 6.57 0.86 10.30
CA GLU A 40 6.44 -0.59 10.28
C GLU A 40 7.57 -1.23 9.48
N PHE A 41 7.86 -0.74 8.28
CA PHE A 41 8.92 -1.27 7.42
C PHE A 41 10.28 -1.30 8.09
N SER A 42 10.62 -0.24 8.82
CA SER A 42 11.89 -0.18 9.57
C SER A 42 11.97 -1.26 10.67
N LYS A 43 10.83 -1.66 11.25
CA LYS A 43 10.78 -2.75 12.24
C LYS A 43 10.90 -4.14 11.63
N TYR A 44 10.53 -4.29 10.35
CA TYR A 44 10.55 -5.57 9.63
C TYR A 44 11.80 -5.77 8.77
N GLU A 45 12.78 -4.84 8.80
CA GLU A 45 14.01 -4.89 8.00
C GLU A 45 14.70 -6.26 8.09
N ASP A 46 14.98 -6.76 9.30
CA ASP A 46 15.69 -8.03 9.48
C ASP A 46 14.91 -9.23 8.89
N ILE A 47 13.58 -9.25 9.04
CA ILE A 47 12.71 -10.30 8.49
C ILE A 47 12.70 -10.25 6.96
N ILE A 48 12.71 -9.04 6.38
CA ILE A 48 12.74 -8.87 4.93
C ILE A 48 14.08 -9.34 4.39
N LEU A 49 15.19 -8.94 5.01
CA LEU A 49 16.53 -9.32 4.57
C LEU A 49 16.67 -10.85 4.57
N ASP A 50 16.20 -11.51 5.63
CA ASP A 50 16.18 -12.97 5.73
C ASP A 50 15.35 -13.63 4.61
N LYS A 51 14.13 -13.14 4.36
CA LYS A 51 13.23 -13.70 3.34
C LYS A 51 13.66 -13.44 1.91
N THR A 52 14.31 -12.30 1.67
CA THR A 52 14.67 -11.85 0.31
C THR A 52 16.08 -12.20 -0.09
N LYS A 53 16.92 -12.59 0.88
CA LYS A 53 18.37 -12.79 0.69
C LYS A 53 19.07 -11.55 0.10
N ARG A 54 18.51 -10.36 0.32
CA ARG A 54 19.10 -9.09 -0.13
C ARG A 54 20.16 -8.62 0.85
N SER A 55 21.10 -7.81 0.34
CA SER A 55 22.01 -7.06 1.21
C SER A 55 21.26 -5.92 1.91
N LYS A 56 21.84 -5.40 3.00
CA LYS A 56 21.30 -4.22 3.69
C LYS A 56 21.33 -2.99 2.78
N GLU A 57 22.34 -2.89 1.95
CA GLU A 57 22.52 -1.85 0.95
C GLU A 57 21.38 -1.89 -0.08
N ASP A 58 21.11 -3.06 -0.68
CA ASP A 58 20.02 -3.22 -1.65
C ASP A 58 18.64 -2.90 -1.05
N PHE A 59 18.43 -3.27 0.23
CA PHE A 59 17.20 -2.96 0.94
C PHE A 59 17.02 -1.45 1.13
N ARG A 60 18.08 -0.74 1.52
CA ARG A 60 18.04 0.72 1.70
C ARG A 60 17.79 1.44 0.39
N ASP A 61 18.48 1.06 -0.68
CA ASP A 61 18.30 1.66 -2.01
C ASP A 61 16.86 1.50 -2.51
N PHE A 62 16.28 0.30 -2.31
CA PHE A 62 14.89 0.07 -2.65
C PHE A 62 13.93 0.89 -1.78
N LEU A 63 14.21 1.01 -0.48
CA LEU A 63 13.39 1.81 0.43
C LEU A 63 13.41 3.30 0.05
N GLU A 64 14.56 3.84 -0.32
CA GLU A 64 14.68 5.21 -0.83
C GLU A 64 13.92 5.40 -2.14
N PHE A 65 14.03 4.45 -3.07
CA PHE A 65 13.21 4.46 -4.29
C PHE A 65 11.70 4.46 -4.00
N LEU A 66 11.27 3.67 -3.02
CA LEU A 66 9.87 3.64 -2.59
C LEU A 66 9.41 4.99 -2.01
N LYS A 67 10.23 5.63 -1.19
CA LYS A 67 9.93 6.96 -0.63
C LYS A 67 9.80 8.03 -1.71
N ASP A 68 10.60 7.95 -2.78
CA ASP A 68 10.49 8.88 -3.91
C ASP A 68 9.24 8.60 -4.76
N LYS A 69 8.89 7.33 -4.93
CA LYS A 69 7.75 6.91 -5.76
C LYS A 69 6.39 7.06 -5.05
N ILE A 70 6.33 6.86 -3.74
CA ILE A 70 5.10 6.85 -2.95
C ILE A 70 4.94 8.17 -2.21
N ARG A 71 3.78 8.79 -2.36
CA ARG A 71 3.44 9.99 -1.61
C ARG A 71 2.87 9.63 -0.25
N ILE A 72 3.53 10.08 0.80
CA ILE A 72 3.02 9.95 2.17
C ILE A 72 1.82 10.88 2.34
N VAL A 73 0.74 10.33 2.93
CA VAL A 73 -0.42 11.09 3.37
C VAL A 73 -0.29 11.29 4.90
N PRO A 74 -0.11 12.53 5.38
CA PRO A 74 -0.06 12.82 6.81
C PRO A 74 -1.40 12.53 7.50
N VAL A 75 -1.37 12.12 8.77
CA VAL A 75 -2.59 11.86 9.57
C VAL A 75 -3.57 13.02 9.56
N ASP A 76 -3.08 14.26 9.57
CA ASP A 76 -3.93 15.45 9.54
C ASP A 76 -4.86 15.53 8.32
N LEU A 77 -4.51 14.89 7.21
CA LEU A 77 -5.35 14.88 6.00
C LEU A 77 -6.47 13.85 6.03
N PHE A 78 -6.38 12.82 6.90
CA PHE A 78 -7.36 11.74 6.95
C PHE A 78 -7.96 11.49 8.34
N LYS A 79 -7.54 12.22 9.37
CA LYS A 79 -8.03 12.07 10.75
C LYS A 79 -9.55 12.18 10.87
N ASP A 80 -10.17 13.06 10.09
CA ASP A 80 -11.63 13.28 10.10
C ASP A 80 -12.39 12.05 9.57
N PHE A 81 -11.73 11.21 8.77
CA PHE A 81 -12.29 9.97 8.21
C PHE A 81 -11.99 8.75 9.08
N LEU A 82 -11.20 8.87 10.16
CA LEU A 82 -10.86 7.73 11.02
C LEU A 82 -12.08 7.10 11.65
N LYS A 83 -13.02 7.90 12.14
CA LYS A 83 -14.25 7.41 12.76
C LYS A 83 -15.07 6.57 11.77
N GLU A 84 -15.29 7.12 10.58
CA GLU A 84 -16.01 6.42 9.51
C GLU A 84 -15.27 5.14 9.08
N ALA A 85 -13.95 5.20 8.97
CA ALA A 85 -13.14 4.05 8.63
C ALA A 85 -13.23 2.95 9.72
N THR A 86 -13.25 3.31 11.00
CA THR A 86 -13.43 2.35 12.11
C THR A 86 -14.76 1.60 12.02
N GLU A 87 -15.83 2.28 11.61
CA GLU A 87 -17.17 1.66 11.52
C GLU A 87 -17.28 0.62 10.39
N ILE A 88 -16.51 0.78 9.30
CA ILE A 88 -16.57 -0.09 8.11
C ILE A 88 -15.40 -1.07 8.01
N SER A 89 -14.36 -0.89 8.82
CA SER A 89 -13.15 -1.69 8.75
C SER A 89 -13.32 -3.02 9.49
N PRO A 90 -12.93 -4.16 8.87
CA PRO A 90 -12.97 -5.46 9.53
C PRO A 90 -11.81 -5.68 10.51
N ASP A 91 -10.68 -4.99 10.35
CA ASP A 91 -9.47 -5.09 11.19
C ASP A 91 -8.95 -3.69 11.55
N PRO A 92 -8.65 -3.40 12.83
CA PRO A 92 -8.06 -2.13 13.25
C PRO A 92 -6.85 -1.63 12.44
N LYS A 93 -6.05 -2.54 11.87
CA LYS A 93 -4.89 -2.21 11.04
C LYS A 93 -5.26 -1.60 9.70
N ASP A 94 -6.46 -1.89 9.19
CA ASP A 94 -6.93 -1.41 7.90
C ASP A 94 -7.54 -0.01 7.98
N ILE A 95 -7.92 0.43 9.18
CA ILE A 95 -8.62 1.71 9.43
C ILE A 95 -7.90 2.87 8.76
N ALA A 96 -6.59 2.99 8.95
CA ALA A 96 -5.86 4.14 8.46
C ALA A 96 -5.68 4.15 6.93
N TYR A 97 -5.62 2.96 6.29
CA TYR A 97 -5.65 2.84 4.83
C TYR A 97 -7.01 3.21 4.24
N ILE A 98 -8.09 2.73 4.88
CA ILE A 98 -9.47 3.05 4.51
C ILE A 98 -9.72 4.56 4.65
N ALA A 99 -9.32 5.16 5.78
CA ALA A 99 -9.44 6.59 6.02
C ALA A 99 -8.68 7.42 4.98
N CYS A 100 -7.44 7.03 4.65
CA CYS A 100 -6.70 7.65 3.54
C CYS A 100 -7.47 7.56 2.22
N SER A 101 -8.04 6.39 1.92
CA SER A 101 -8.76 6.14 0.67
C SER A 101 -9.98 7.05 0.54
N LEU A 102 -10.73 7.22 1.64
CA LEU A 102 -11.87 8.13 1.73
C LEU A 102 -11.42 9.59 1.55
N ALA A 103 -10.38 10.01 2.28
CA ALA A 103 -9.90 11.40 2.30
C ALA A 103 -9.47 11.90 0.91
N ILE A 104 -8.67 11.12 0.18
CA ILE A 104 -8.13 11.56 -1.12
C ILE A 104 -8.86 10.98 -2.33
N LYS A 105 -9.98 10.27 -2.09
CA LYS A 105 -10.80 9.60 -3.11
C LYS A 105 -9.97 8.69 -4.02
N ALA A 106 -9.12 7.86 -3.41
CA ALA A 106 -8.30 6.87 -4.10
C ALA A 106 -8.90 5.47 -3.97
N LYS A 107 -8.46 4.52 -4.82
CA LYS A 107 -8.78 3.10 -4.63
C LYS A 107 -7.81 2.50 -3.62
N LEU A 108 -8.27 1.59 -2.77
CA LEU A 108 -7.41 0.81 -1.92
C LEU A 108 -6.81 -0.35 -2.70
N TRP A 109 -5.50 -0.38 -2.86
CA TRP A 109 -4.78 -1.49 -3.47
C TRP A 109 -4.37 -2.47 -2.38
N THR A 110 -5.10 -3.59 -2.32
CA THR A 110 -4.88 -4.70 -1.39
C THR A 110 -5.23 -6.02 -2.04
N ASN A 111 -4.60 -7.11 -1.60
CA ASN A 111 -4.96 -8.48 -1.97
C ASN A 111 -5.80 -9.18 -0.88
N ASP A 112 -6.14 -8.47 0.20
CA ASP A 112 -7.02 -9.00 1.22
C ASP A 112 -8.45 -9.12 0.70
N LYS A 113 -8.97 -10.35 0.71
CA LYS A 113 -10.32 -10.66 0.25
C LYS A 113 -11.39 -10.13 1.21
N ALA A 114 -11.08 -10.03 2.50
CA ALA A 114 -12.00 -9.50 3.51
C ALA A 114 -12.32 -8.03 3.24
N LEU A 115 -11.37 -7.24 2.74
CA LEU A 115 -11.59 -5.83 2.42
C LEU A 115 -12.41 -5.64 1.14
N LYS A 116 -12.20 -6.49 0.13
CA LYS A 116 -12.86 -6.34 -1.18
C LYS A 116 -14.38 -6.54 -1.12
N GLY A 117 -14.88 -7.42 -0.25
CA GLY A 117 -16.31 -7.72 -0.13
C GLY A 117 -17.07 -6.81 0.84
N ASN A 118 -16.37 -6.17 1.78
CA ASN A 118 -17.02 -5.52 2.93
C ASN A 118 -17.03 -3.98 2.86
N LEU A 119 -16.22 -3.38 1.99
CA LEU A 119 -16.12 -1.92 1.89
C LEU A 119 -17.08 -1.37 0.82
N GLN A 120 -18.19 -0.78 1.25
CA GLN A 120 -19.15 -0.16 0.33
C GLN A 120 -18.72 1.22 -0.18
N LYS A 121 -17.98 1.98 0.64
CA LYS A 121 -17.59 3.38 0.35
C LYS A 121 -16.18 3.52 -0.25
N VAL A 122 -15.39 2.45 -0.21
CA VAL A 122 -14.01 2.43 -0.72
C VAL A 122 -13.92 1.41 -1.83
N GLN A 123 -13.43 1.85 -3.00
CA GLN A 123 -13.16 0.94 -4.09
C GLN A 123 -11.86 0.17 -3.84
N VAL A 124 -11.94 -1.14 -3.79
CA VAL A 124 -10.78 -2.03 -3.64
C VAL A 124 -10.34 -2.53 -5.01
N ILE A 125 -9.03 -2.62 -5.23
CA ILE A 125 -8.44 -3.24 -6.42
C ILE A 125 -7.31 -4.19 -6.03
N THR A 126 -7.32 -5.40 -6.59
CA THR A 126 -6.26 -6.40 -6.36
C THR A 126 -5.09 -6.21 -7.31
N THR A 127 -3.93 -6.79 -6.98
CA THR A 127 -2.76 -6.80 -7.88
C THR A 127 -3.10 -7.42 -9.23
N THR A 128 -3.88 -8.51 -9.26
CA THR A 128 -4.27 -9.18 -10.51
C THR A 128 -5.16 -8.28 -11.37
N GLU A 129 -6.18 -7.65 -10.79
CA GLU A 129 -7.04 -6.71 -11.53
C GLU A 129 -6.26 -5.51 -12.03
N LEU A 130 -5.38 -4.96 -11.19
CA LEU A 130 -4.54 -3.86 -11.58
C LEU A 130 -3.62 -4.26 -12.74
N PHE A 131 -3.04 -5.46 -12.70
CA PHE A 131 -2.21 -5.97 -13.80
C PHE A 131 -2.97 -6.11 -15.11
N GLU A 132 -4.19 -6.68 -15.09
CA GLU A 132 -5.02 -6.79 -16.30
C GLU A 132 -5.39 -5.42 -16.89
N LEU A 133 -5.56 -4.38 -16.08
CA LEU A 133 -5.80 -3.01 -16.58
C LEU A 133 -4.59 -2.38 -17.27
N PHE A 134 -3.38 -2.84 -16.99
CA PHE A 134 -2.13 -2.31 -17.53
C PHE A 134 -1.38 -3.30 -18.42
N LYS A 135 -2.01 -4.43 -18.75
CA LYS A 135 -1.58 -5.35 -19.81
C LYS A 135 -1.78 -4.62 -21.14
N THR A 136 -0.75 -3.91 -21.59
CA THR A 136 -0.64 -3.35 -22.94
C THR A 136 0.50 -4.05 -23.64
#